data_AF-A0A1J5QGG7-F1
#
_entry.id   AF-A0A1J5QGG7-F1
#
_cell.length_a   1.000
_cell.length_b   1.000
_cell.length_c   1.000
_cell.angle_alpha   90.00
_cell.angle_beta   90.00
_cell.angle_gamma   90.00
#
_symmetry.space_group_name_H-M   'P 1'
#
loop_
_entity.id
_entity.type
_entity.pdbx_description
1 polymer ?
#
loop_
_entity_poly.entity_id
_entity_poly.type
_entity_poly.pdbx_seq_one_letter_code
_entity_poly.pdbx_strand_id
1 'polypeptide(L)'
;MLPPDADVFATAASGAPLIFALHGNCIGFLGHPGTKRGMVEDLIMEFAETPDDTVATLQLLGQAQSEIAVTLTDLMVGISAHTGLM
;
A
#
# COMPACT_ATOMS: atom_id res chain seq x y z
N MET A 1 1.32 7.63 -16.15
CA MET A 1 0.19 8.53 -16.48
C MET A 1 -1.07 7.69 -16.46
N LEU A 2 -2.14 8.16 -15.81
CA LEU A 2 -3.42 7.42 -15.79
C LEU A 2 -4.25 7.71 -17.05
N PRO A 3 -5.14 6.79 -17.46
CA PRO A 3 -6.16 7.09 -18.46
C PRO A 3 -7.02 8.32 -18.09
N PRO A 4 -7.55 9.07 -19.07
CA PRO A 4 -8.32 10.30 -18.79
C PRO A 4 -9.60 10.10 -17.98
N ASP A 5 -10.16 8.90 -18.01
CA ASP A 5 -11.38 8.48 -17.32
C ASP A 5 -11.11 7.83 -15.96
N ALA A 6 -9.87 7.90 -15.47
CA ALA A 6 -9.52 7.39 -14.15
C ALA A 6 -10.09 8.29 -13.03
N ASP A 7 -10.78 7.68 -12.08
CA ASP A 7 -11.21 8.36 -10.85
C ASP A 7 -10.08 8.32 -9.84
N VAL A 8 -9.52 9.47 -9.46
CA VAL A 8 -8.44 9.55 -8.47
C VAL A 8 -9.02 9.80 -7.08
N PHE A 9 -8.76 8.89 -6.14
CA PHE A 9 -9.26 8.97 -4.76
C PHE A 9 -8.26 9.56 -3.79
N ALA A 10 -6.96 9.40 -4.05
CA ALA A 10 -5.90 9.94 -3.21
C ALA A 10 -4.69 10.40 -4.05
N THR A 11 -4.02 11.45 -3.59
CA THR A 11 -2.81 11.99 -4.23
C THR A 11 -1.70 12.19 -3.20
N ALA A 12 -0.46 12.03 -3.63
CA ALA A 12 0.73 12.36 -2.86
C ALA A 12 0.95 13.89 -2.84
N ALA A 13 1.83 14.35 -1.95
CA ALA A 13 2.25 15.77 -1.93
C ALA A 13 2.84 16.26 -3.26
N SER A 14 3.42 15.35 -4.05
CA SER A 14 3.92 15.63 -5.41
C SER A 14 2.83 15.73 -6.48
N GLY A 15 1.56 15.49 -6.13
CA GLY A 15 0.43 15.40 -7.05
C GLY A 15 0.28 14.05 -7.74
N ALA A 16 1.16 13.08 -7.48
CA ALA A 16 1.05 11.74 -8.04
C ALA A 16 -0.18 11.00 -7.46
N PRO A 17 -0.97 10.27 -8.27
CA PRO A 17 -2.10 9.50 -7.77
C PRO A 17 -1.60 8.32 -6.93
N LEU A 18 -2.14 8.18 -5.72
CA LEU A 18 -1.83 7.09 -4.79
C LEU A 18 -2.86 5.96 -4.86
N ILE A 19 -4.13 6.33 -5.02
CA ILE A 19 -5.27 5.42 -5.13
C ILE A 19 -6.18 5.94 -6.22
N PHE A 20 -6.57 5.07 -7.15
CA PHE A 20 -7.43 5.43 -8.27
C PHE A 20 -8.28 4.23 -8.71
N ALA A 21 -9.41 4.47 -9.35
CA ALA A 21 -10.21 3.46 -10.03
C ALA A 21 -10.14 3.66 -11.55
N LEU A 22 -10.09 2.54 -12.27
CA LEU A 22 -10.29 2.46 -13.70
C LEU A 22 -11.58 1.68 -13.97
N HIS A 23 -12.31 2.05 -15.02
CA HIS A 23 -13.53 1.35 -15.44
C HIS A 23 -14.54 1.12 -14.29
N GLY A 24 -14.61 2.04 -13.33
CA GLY A 24 -15.55 2.04 -12.21
C GLY A 24 -15.36 0.96 -11.13
N ASN A 25 -14.47 -0.03 -11.31
CA ASN A 25 -14.24 -1.07 -10.28
C ASN A 25 -12.83 -1.69 -10.26
N CYS A 26 -11.90 -1.22 -11.10
CA CYS A 26 -10.52 -1.68 -11.08
C CYS A 26 -9.68 -0.71 -10.24
N ILE A 27 -9.50 -1.02 -8.96
CA ILE A 27 -8.73 -0.15 -8.06
C ILE A 27 -7.22 -0.41 -8.22
N GLY A 28 -6.47 0.66 -8.43
CA GLY A 28 -5.01 0.68 -8.45
C GLY A 28 -4.43 1.40 -7.24
N PHE A 29 -3.28 0.90 -6.77
CA PHE A 29 -2.51 1.48 -5.68
C PHE A 29 -1.07 1.70 -6.14
N LEU A 30 -0.52 2.87 -5.83
CA LEU A 30 0.92 3.13 -6.04
C LEU A 30 1.78 2.63 -4.87
N GLY A 31 1.15 2.40 -3.69
CA GLY A 31 1.79 1.82 -2.51
C GLY A 31 1.30 0.41 -2.19
N HIS A 32 1.80 -0.14 -1.09
CA HIS A 32 1.48 -1.50 -0.64
C HIS A 32 0.77 -1.48 0.73
N PRO A 33 -0.53 -1.11 0.79
CA PRO A 33 -1.27 -0.98 2.05
C PRO A 33 -1.30 -2.30 2.85
N GLY A 34 -1.21 -3.46 2.19
CA GLY A 34 -1.18 -4.76 2.85
C GLY A 34 0.21 -5.26 3.27
N THR A 35 1.28 -4.47 3.10
CA THR A 35 2.65 -4.96 3.34
C THR A 35 2.85 -5.34 4.80
N LYS A 36 3.40 -6.55 4.99
CA LYS A 36 3.81 -7.07 6.29
C LYS A 36 5.32 -7.15 6.37
N ARG A 37 5.86 -7.11 7.59
CA ARG A 37 7.30 -7.25 7.86
C ARG A 37 7.91 -8.45 7.13
N GLY A 38 7.26 -9.61 7.20
CA GLY A 38 7.73 -10.84 6.52
C GLY A 38 7.83 -10.71 5.00
N MET A 39 6.94 -9.95 4.35
CA MET A 39 7.02 -9.72 2.90
C MET A 39 8.26 -8.88 2.53
N VAL A 40 8.62 -7.93 3.40
CA VAL A 40 9.83 -7.10 3.21
C VAL A 40 11.09 -7.91 3.51
N GLU A 41 11.06 -8.75 4.55
CA GLU A 41 12.12 -9.73 4.85
C GLU A 41 12.40 -10.63 3.63
N ASP A 42 11.35 -11.25 3.09
CA ASP A 42 11.44 -12.12 1.92
C ASP A 42 12.03 -11.37 0.72
N LEU A 43 11.55 -10.15 0.44
CA LEU A 43 12.07 -9.32 -0.65
C LEU A 43 13.56 -9.02 -0.48
N ILE A 44 14.01 -8.64 0.72
CA ILE A 44 15.44 -8.38 0.97
C ILE A 44 16.26 -9.64 0.70
N MET A 45 15.76 -10.81 1.10
CA MET A 45 16.44 -12.09 0.88
C MET A 45 16.53 -12.50 -0.60
N GLU A 46 15.74 -11.91 -1.50
CA GLU A 46 15.85 -12.14 -2.95
C GLU A 46 17.08 -11.46 -3.57
N PHE A 47 17.67 -10.46 -2.89
CA PHE A 47 18.82 -9.72 -3.40
C PHE A 47 20.14 -10.18 -2.77
N ALA A 48 21.23 -10.04 -3.53
CA ALA A 48 22.58 -10.34 -3.05
C ALA A 48 23.09 -9.30 -2.02
N GLU A 49 22.53 -8.10 -2.07
CA GLU A 49 22.88 -6.98 -1.18
C GLU A 49 21.80 -6.80 -0.12
N THR A 50 22.24 -6.68 1.14
CA THR A 50 21.37 -6.39 2.27
C THR A 50 21.41 -4.89 2.56
N PRO A 51 20.26 -4.19 2.69
CA PRO A 51 20.26 -2.79 3.10
C PRO A 51 20.96 -2.56 4.46
N ASP A 52 21.56 -1.39 4.63
CA ASP A 52 22.10 -0.99 5.93
C ASP A 52 21.00 -0.98 7.00
N ASP A 53 21.35 -1.32 8.24
CA ASP A 53 20.44 -1.35 9.40
C ASP A 53 19.15 -2.19 9.21
N THR A 54 19.18 -3.19 8.32
CA THR A 54 18.03 -4.06 8.00
C THR A 54 17.31 -4.60 9.23
N VAL A 55 18.04 -5.14 10.23
CA VAL A 55 17.41 -5.75 11.41
C VAL A 55 16.63 -4.71 12.22
N ALA A 56 17.25 -3.55 12.50
CA ALA A 56 16.63 -2.51 13.31
C ALA A 56 15.40 -1.91 12.60
N THR A 57 15.49 -1.67 11.30
CA THR A 57 14.40 -1.09 10.50
C THR A 57 13.22 -2.07 10.33
N LEU A 58 13.47 -3.35 10.11
CA LEU A 58 12.41 -4.37 10.11
C LEU A 58 11.73 -4.50 11.47
N GLN A 59 12.47 -4.34 12.56
CA GLN A 59 11.90 -4.35 13.91
C GLN A 59 10.95 -3.15 14.13
N LEU A 60 11.32 -1.96 13.66
CA LEU A 60 10.45 -0.78 13.67
C LEU A 60 9.18 -0.99 12.83
N LEU A 61 9.30 -1.57 11.62
CA LEU A 61 8.15 -1.90 10.78
C LEU A 61 7.22 -2.91 11.47
N GLY A 62 7.79 -3.91 12.16
CA GLY A 62 7.04 -4.87 12.96
C GLY A 62 6.26 -4.22 14.10
N GLN A 63 6.85 -3.23 14.77
CA GLN A 63 6.20 -2.49 15.85
C GLN A 63 5.06 -1.58 15.33
N ALA A 64 5.24 -0.98 14.15
CA ALA A 64 4.25 -0.10 13.53
C ALA A 64 3.07 -0.85 12.87
N GLN A 65 3.16 -2.18 12.67
CA GLN A 65 2.15 -2.93 11.90
C GLN A 65 0.71 -2.77 12.42
N SER A 66 0.53 -2.79 13.74
CA SER A 66 -0.80 -2.64 14.33
C SER A 66 -1.40 -1.26 14.08
N GLU A 67 -0.58 -0.20 14.18
CA GLU A 67 -1.02 1.17 13.92
C GLU A 67 -1.35 1.36 12.44
N ILE A 68 -0.50 0.87 11.55
CA ILE A 68 -0.73 0.87 10.10
C ILE A 68 -2.06 0.17 9.76
N ALA A 69 -2.30 -1.01 10.34
CA ALA A 69 -3.55 -1.75 10.11
C ALA A 69 -4.79 -0.96 10.54
N VAL A 70 -4.73 -0.27 11.69
CA VAL A 70 -5.82 0.59 12.16
C VAL A 70 -6.05 1.74 11.18
N THR A 71 -4.99 2.45 10.78
CA THR A 71 -5.08 3.57 9.83
C THR A 71 -5.68 3.16 8.48
N LEU A 72 -5.48 1.92 8.05
CA LEU A 72 -6.00 1.41 6.77
C LEU A 72 -7.42 0.86 6.85
N THR A 73 -8.06 0.84 8.03
CA THR A 73 -9.41 0.30 8.21
C THR A 73 -10.42 0.99 7.31
N ASP A 74 -10.46 2.33 7.34
CA ASP A 74 -11.43 3.11 6.54
C ASP A 74 -11.19 2.94 5.04
N LEU A 75 -9.92 2.78 4.64
CA LEU A 75 -9.59 2.46 3.25
C LEU A 75 -10.17 1.11 2.84
N MET A 76 -10.00 0.07 3.68
CA MET A 76 -10.53 -1.27 3.39
C MET A 76 -12.06 -1.30 3.36
N VAL A 77 -12.72 -0.54 4.25
CA VAL A 77 -14.18 -0.36 4.22
C VAL A 77 -14.60 0.30 2.91
N GLY A 78 -13.91 1.37 2.50
CA GLY A 78 -14.16 2.06 1.24
C GLY A 78 -13.98 1.17 0.01
N ILE A 79 -12.91 0.37 -0.02
CA ILE A 79 -12.66 -0.62 -1.08
C ILE A 79 -13.79 -1.63 -1.13
N SER A 80 -14.20 -2.19 0.01
CA SER A 80 -15.27 -3.19 0.06
C SER A 80 -16.59 -2.62 -0.46
N ALA A 81 -16.95 -1.40 -0.04
CA ALA A 81 -18.16 -0.74 -0.48
C ALA A 81 -18.13 -0.39 -1.98
N HIS A 82 -16.99 0.09 -2.49
CA HIS A 82 -16.83 0.42 -3.91
C HIS A 82 -16.88 -0.82 -4.80
N THR A 83 -16.28 -1.93 -4.34
CA THR A 83 -16.12 -3.14 -5.14
C THR A 83 -17.24 -4.17 -4.99
N GLY A 84 -18.07 -4.04 -3.96
CA GLY A 84 -19.10 -5.03 -3.64
C GLY A 84 -18.53 -6.37 -3.15
N LEU A 85 -17.31 -6.38 -2.59
CA LEU A 85 -16.63 -7.59 -2.12
C LEU A 85 -17.05 -8.03 -0.70
N MET A 86 -18.03 -7.35 -0.09
CA MET A 86 -18.76 -7.79 1.11
C MET A 86 -20.25 -7.45 1.01
#